data_AF-A0A952GCY7-F1
#
_entry.id   AF-A0A952GCY7-F1
#
_cell.length_a   1.000
_cell.length_b   1.000
_cell.length_c   1.000
_cell.angle_alpha   90.00
_cell.angle_beta   90.00
_cell.angle_gamma   90.00
#
_symmetry.space_group_name_H-M   'P 1'
#
loop_
_entity.id
_entity.type
_entity.pdbx_description
1 polymer ?
#
loop_
_entity_poly.entity_id
_entity_poly.type
_entity_poly.pdbx_seq_one_letter_code
_entity_poly.pdbx_strand_id
1 'polypeptide(L)'
;AYSDAVNAVAPNYPDISFGVIDGFDPDKTANANVAYLGFAENEGSYLVGVAAALKTKTGTIGFVGGVHNDLIKKFEAGYVAGAKATKPDIKVQVKYIEESDLSGFGDPAGGKDAATAEYDAGADVVYHASGASGSGVFEAAADAGTGKWAIGVDSDQYLTASASAKPHILTSMLKRVDVATFDMIKSVADGSPLTSYQTYDLKKDGVGYATSGGFIDDIKSKIDEAATKIKSGEIKVPTTP
;
A
#
# COMPACT_ATOMS: atom_id res chain seq x y z
N ALA A 1 5.05 -14.40 -2.60
CA ALA A 1 5.63 -15.54 -1.86
C ALA A 1 5.05 -16.89 -2.28
N TYR A 2 3.73 -17.04 -2.42
CA TYR A 2 3.11 -18.37 -2.63
C TYR A 2 2.87 -18.78 -4.09
N SER A 3 3.04 -17.87 -5.06
CA SER A 3 2.81 -18.17 -6.48
C SER A 3 3.52 -19.42 -6.98
N ASP A 4 4.84 -19.50 -6.83
CA ASP A 4 5.61 -20.62 -7.37
C ASP A 4 5.20 -21.96 -6.73
N ALA A 5 5.00 -21.97 -5.41
CA ALA A 5 4.60 -23.16 -4.68
C ALA A 5 3.19 -23.63 -5.06
N VAL A 6 2.23 -22.70 -5.16
CA VAL A 6 0.87 -23.02 -5.60
C VAL A 6 0.87 -23.51 -7.04
N ASN A 7 1.66 -22.89 -7.93
CA ASN A 7 1.72 -23.28 -9.32
C ASN A 7 2.34 -24.64 -9.57
N ALA A 8 3.32 -25.05 -8.75
CA ALA A 8 3.86 -26.40 -8.79
C ALA A 8 2.84 -27.47 -8.36
N VAL A 9 1.91 -27.13 -7.46
CA VAL A 9 1.00 -28.08 -6.82
C VAL A 9 -0.37 -28.12 -7.48
N ALA A 10 -0.90 -26.98 -7.94
CA ALA A 10 -2.26 -26.86 -8.45
C ALA A 10 -2.63 -27.86 -9.58
N PRO A 11 -1.74 -28.20 -10.53
CA PRO A 11 -2.03 -29.20 -11.56
C PRO A 11 -2.32 -30.60 -11.02
N ASN A 12 -1.79 -30.95 -9.84
CA ASN A 12 -2.00 -32.24 -9.21
C ASN A 12 -3.37 -32.34 -8.49
N TYR A 13 -4.09 -31.22 -8.35
CA TYR A 13 -5.34 -31.14 -7.63
C TYR A 13 -6.39 -30.35 -8.45
N PRO A 14 -6.82 -30.86 -9.61
CA PRO A 14 -7.69 -30.13 -10.54
C PRO A 14 -9.06 -29.76 -9.95
N ASP A 15 -9.54 -30.51 -8.96
CA ASP A 15 -10.82 -30.27 -8.27
C ASP A 15 -10.69 -29.30 -7.09
N ILE A 16 -9.47 -28.88 -6.74
CA ILE A 16 -9.22 -27.89 -5.67
C ILE A 16 -9.04 -26.51 -6.32
N SER A 17 -9.80 -25.54 -5.84
CA SER A 17 -9.61 -24.13 -6.20
C SER A 17 -8.58 -23.47 -5.28
N PHE A 18 -7.59 -22.79 -5.87
CA PHE A 18 -6.54 -22.07 -5.15
C PHE A 18 -6.71 -20.56 -5.35
N GLY A 19 -6.51 -19.78 -4.28
CA GLY A 19 -6.46 -18.32 -4.35
C GLY A 19 -5.12 -17.82 -3.81
N VAL A 20 -4.41 -17.00 -4.57
CA VAL A 20 -3.10 -16.44 -4.20
C VAL A 20 -3.20 -14.92 -4.10
N ILE A 21 -3.22 -14.41 -2.87
CA ILE A 21 -3.14 -12.96 -2.59
C ILE A 21 -1.75 -12.45 -2.97
N ASP A 22 -1.72 -11.32 -3.67
CA ASP A 22 -0.50 -10.75 -4.25
C ASP A 22 0.23 -11.75 -5.15
N GLY A 23 -0.56 -12.65 -5.73
CA GLY A 23 -0.09 -13.67 -6.63
C GLY A 23 0.23 -13.11 -8.01
N PHE A 24 1.22 -13.72 -8.63
CA PHE A 24 1.48 -13.65 -10.05
C PHE A 24 1.53 -15.07 -10.66
N ASP A 25 1.37 -15.12 -11.96
CA ASP A 25 1.57 -16.27 -12.83
C ASP A 25 2.99 -16.19 -13.44
N PRO A 26 3.87 -17.16 -13.17
CA PRO A 26 5.23 -17.19 -13.69
C PRO A 26 5.28 -17.55 -15.19
N ASP A 27 4.29 -18.27 -15.72
CA ASP A 27 4.37 -18.95 -17.02
C ASP A 27 3.46 -18.35 -18.10
N LYS A 28 2.81 -17.21 -17.80
CA LYS A 28 1.84 -16.51 -18.68
C LYS A 28 0.65 -17.38 -19.13
N THR A 29 0.51 -18.57 -18.57
CA THR A 29 -0.53 -19.55 -18.87
C THR A 29 -1.07 -20.04 -17.55
N ALA A 30 -2.12 -19.38 -17.07
CA ALA A 30 -2.63 -19.59 -15.73
C ALA A 30 -3.11 -21.04 -15.55
N ASN A 31 -2.72 -21.64 -14.43
CA ASN A 31 -3.36 -22.85 -13.95
C ASN A 31 -4.88 -22.59 -13.85
N ALA A 32 -5.67 -23.44 -14.50
CA ALA A 32 -7.11 -23.23 -14.66
C ALA A 32 -7.87 -23.21 -13.32
N ASN A 33 -7.28 -23.77 -12.26
CA ASN A 33 -7.85 -23.83 -10.91
C ASN A 33 -7.17 -22.85 -9.93
N VAL A 34 -6.44 -21.86 -10.41
CA VAL A 34 -5.77 -20.84 -9.58
C VAL A 34 -6.31 -19.45 -9.90
N ALA A 35 -6.71 -18.70 -8.87
CA ALA A 35 -6.98 -17.27 -8.93
C ALA A 35 -5.80 -16.49 -8.32
N TYR A 36 -5.27 -15.53 -9.07
CA TYR A 36 -4.26 -14.59 -8.57
C TYR A 36 -4.94 -13.26 -8.25
N LEU A 37 -4.99 -12.93 -6.96
CA LEU A 37 -5.70 -11.76 -6.43
C LEU A 37 -4.70 -10.61 -6.30
N GLY A 38 -4.58 -9.81 -7.35
CA GLY A 38 -3.67 -8.67 -7.44
C GLY A 38 -4.37 -7.33 -7.23
N PHE A 39 -3.62 -6.33 -6.80
CA PHE A 39 -4.15 -5.00 -6.51
C PHE A 39 -3.43 -3.95 -7.38
N ALA A 40 -4.06 -2.79 -7.56
CA ALA A 40 -3.41 -1.64 -8.18
C ALA A 40 -2.85 -0.72 -7.06
N GLU A 41 -1.84 -1.20 -6.33
CA GLU A 41 -1.36 -0.50 -5.14
C GLU A 41 -0.81 0.89 -5.47
N ASN A 42 -0.19 1.03 -6.64
CA ASN A 42 0.24 2.30 -7.17
C ASN A 42 -0.90 3.34 -7.24
N GLU A 43 -2.12 2.94 -7.63
CA GLU A 43 -3.26 3.86 -7.70
C GLU A 43 -3.67 4.39 -6.32
N GLY A 44 -3.74 3.52 -5.31
CA GLY A 44 -4.01 3.93 -3.92
C GLY A 44 -2.87 4.76 -3.34
N SER A 45 -1.63 4.38 -3.61
CA SER A 45 -0.43 5.11 -3.17
C SER A 45 -0.34 6.51 -3.78
N TYR A 46 -0.81 6.69 -5.02
CA TYR A 46 -0.94 8.02 -5.63
C TYR A 46 -1.82 8.95 -4.78
N LEU A 47 -2.96 8.45 -4.30
CA LEU A 47 -3.90 9.25 -3.49
C LEU A 47 -3.26 9.71 -2.17
N VAL A 48 -2.53 8.83 -1.49
CA VAL A 48 -1.84 9.21 -0.25
C VAL A 48 -0.57 10.04 -0.51
N GLY A 49 0.01 9.97 -1.72
CA GLY A 49 1.05 10.89 -2.19
C GLY A 49 0.52 12.32 -2.37
N VAL A 50 -0.68 12.46 -2.97
CA VAL A 50 -1.40 13.74 -3.04
C VAL A 50 -1.66 14.28 -1.64
N ALA A 51 -2.13 13.43 -0.71
CA ALA A 51 -2.38 13.83 0.67
C ALA A 51 -1.10 14.32 1.37
N ALA A 52 0.01 13.57 1.26
CA ALA A 52 1.29 13.97 1.82
C ALA A 52 1.79 15.30 1.28
N ALA A 53 1.71 15.51 -0.05
CA ALA A 53 2.15 16.75 -0.69
C ALA A 53 1.32 17.98 -0.30
N LEU A 54 0.03 17.81 -0.01
CA LEU A 54 -0.84 18.89 0.47
C LEU A 54 -0.65 19.21 1.96
N LYS A 55 -0.22 18.23 2.77
CA LYS A 55 -0.09 18.41 4.23
C LYS A 55 1.32 18.77 4.67
N THR A 56 2.36 18.34 3.94
CA THR A 56 3.75 18.69 4.25
C THR A 56 3.96 20.21 4.35
N LYS A 57 4.70 20.61 5.37
CA LYS A 57 5.17 21.97 5.63
C LYS A 57 6.62 22.15 5.23
N THR A 58 7.43 21.09 5.26
CA THR A 58 8.85 21.13 4.86
C THR A 58 9.04 20.99 3.35
N GLY A 59 8.07 20.42 2.63
CA GLY A 59 8.24 20.04 1.23
C GLY A 59 9.16 18.82 1.04
N THR A 60 9.44 18.10 2.12
CA THR A 60 10.16 16.82 2.12
C THR A 60 9.26 15.79 2.80
N ILE A 61 9.06 14.65 2.13
CA ILE A 61 8.27 13.52 2.60
C ILE A 61 9.10 12.24 2.47
N GLY A 62 8.75 11.20 3.22
CA GLY A 62 9.49 9.95 3.26
C GLY A 62 8.63 8.73 2.89
N PHE A 63 9.30 7.67 2.46
CA PHE A 63 8.72 6.36 2.19
C PHE A 63 9.58 5.28 2.83
N VAL A 64 8.93 4.37 3.57
CA VAL A 64 9.56 3.21 4.21
C VAL A 64 8.93 1.93 3.67
N GLY A 65 9.63 1.23 2.78
CA GLY A 65 9.26 -0.09 2.28
C GLY A 65 9.79 -1.20 3.18
N GLY A 66 9.03 -2.29 3.32
CA GLY A 66 9.51 -3.46 4.07
C GLY A 66 10.68 -4.15 3.35
N VAL A 67 10.46 -4.54 2.09
CA VAL A 67 11.45 -5.26 1.28
C VAL A 67 11.53 -4.67 -0.12
N HIS A 68 12.73 -4.50 -0.65
CA HIS A 68 12.98 -3.89 -1.96
C HIS A 68 12.65 -4.82 -3.14
N ASN A 69 11.35 -5.13 -3.31
CA ASN A 69 10.83 -5.98 -4.37
C ASN A 69 9.81 -5.26 -5.26
N ASP A 70 9.39 -5.91 -6.35
CA ASP A 70 8.49 -5.32 -7.35
C ASP A 70 7.10 -4.98 -6.80
N LEU A 71 6.64 -5.67 -5.75
CA LEU A 71 5.38 -5.34 -5.09
C LEU A 71 5.50 -3.99 -4.37
N ILE A 72 6.52 -3.81 -3.54
CA ILE A 72 6.70 -2.58 -2.76
C ILE A 72 7.08 -1.40 -3.66
N LYS A 73 7.81 -1.63 -4.76
CA LYS A 73 8.09 -0.61 -5.78
C LYS A 73 6.83 0.01 -6.39
N LYS A 74 5.71 -0.72 -6.51
CA LYS A 74 4.45 -0.13 -6.98
C LYS A 74 3.90 0.92 -6.00
N PHE A 75 4.00 0.64 -4.70
CA PHE A 75 3.59 1.59 -3.67
C PHE A 75 4.46 2.85 -3.73
N GLU A 76 5.78 2.69 -3.82
CA GLU A 76 6.72 3.80 -4.00
C GLU A 76 6.38 4.62 -5.26
N ALA A 77 6.23 3.96 -6.41
CA ALA A 77 5.95 4.60 -7.69
C ALA A 77 4.68 5.47 -7.64
N GLY A 78 3.60 4.91 -7.08
CA GLY A 78 2.35 5.63 -6.88
C GLY A 78 2.53 6.85 -5.97
N TYR A 79 3.14 6.66 -4.80
CA TYR A 79 3.36 7.72 -3.82
C TYR A 79 4.17 8.88 -4.40
N VAL A 80 5.30 8.58 -5.04
CA VAL A 80 6.16 9.57 -5.70
C VAL A 80 5.41 10.31 -6.80
N ALA A 81 4.67 9.59 -7.65
CA ALA A 81 3.91 10.19 -8.75
C ALA A 81 2.82 11.14 -8.23
N GLY A 82 2.03 10.73 -7.24
CA GLY A 82 0.98 11.55 -6.65
C GLY A 82 1.51 12.80 -5.95
N ALA A 83 2.63 12.64 -5.23
CA ALA A 83 3.31 13.74 -4.58
C ALA A 83 3.84 14.77 -5.58
N LYS A 84 4.58 14.33 -6.61
CA LYS A 84 5.16 15.21 -7.63
C LYS A 84 4.12 15.88 -8.52
N ALA A 85 3.02 15.19 -8.85
CA ALA A 85 1.93 15.80 -9.60
C ALA A 85 1.25 16.94 -8.82
N THR A 86 1.25 16.87 -7.49
CA THR A 86 0.64 17.87 -6.61
C THR A 86 1.60 19.01 -6.28
N LYS A 87 2.89 18.69 -6.07
CA LYS A 87 3.94 19.64 -5.72
C LYS A 87 5.22 19.25 -6.49
N PRO A 88 5.49 19.85 -7.66
CA PRO A 88 6.59 19.43 -8.54
C PRO A 88 7.98 19.41 -7.90
N ASP A 89 8.28 20.36 -7.01
CA ASP A 89 9.58 20.48 -6.32
C ASP A 89 9.68 19.66 -5.03
N ILE A 90 8.68 18.80 -4.73
CA ILE A 90 8.69 17.99 -3.51
C ILE A 90 9.85 16.99 -3.52
N LYS A 91 10.50 16.85 -2.38
CA LYS A 91 11.54 15.83 -2.17
C LYS A 91 10.90 14.60 -1.54
N VAL A 92 11.10 13.44 -2.15
CA VAL A 92 10.69 12.15 -1.60
C VAL A 92 11.94 11.37 -1.23
N GLN A 93 12.10 11.11 0.06
CA GLN A 93 13.11 10.22 0.60
C GLN A 93 12.54 8.80 0.60
N VAL A 94 13.40 7.81 0.34
CA VAL A 94 13.00 6.41 0.15
C VAL A 94 13.99 5.54 0.89
N LYS A 95 13.46 4.68 1.76
CA LYS A 95 14.19 3.64 2.45
C LYS A 95 13.46 2.31 2.38
N TYR A 96 14.23 1.25 2.30
CA TYR A 96 13.77 -0.11 2.48
C TYR A 96 14.42 -0.68 3.75
N ILE A 97 13.65 -1.40 4.55
CA ILE A 97 14.17 -2.04 5.77
C ILE A 97 15.14 -3.16 5.36
N GLU A 98 14.74 -3.97 4.38
CA GLU A 98 15.56 -5.03 3.80
C GLU A 98 15.61 -4.95 2.27
N GLU A 99 16.75 -5.32 1.68
CA GLU A 99 16.90 -5.34 0.22
C GLU A 99 16.26 -6.58 -0.41
N SER A 100 16.27 -7.72 0.29
CA SER A 100 15.74 -8.97 -0.26
C SER A 100 15.12 -9.93 0.76
N ASP A 101 15.36 -9.73 2.05
CA ASP A 101 14.85 -10.62 3.09
C ASP A 101 13.40 -10.25 3.48
N LEU A 102 12.51 -11.24 3.49
CA LEU A 102 11.11 -11.07 3.91
C LEU A 102 10.97 -10.72 5.40
N SER A 103 12.04 -10.86 6.19
CA SER A 103 12.12 -10.35 7.57
C SER A 103 11.80 -8.86 7.67
N GLY A 104 12.04 -8.08 6.61
CA GLY A 104 11.72 -6.65 6.56
C GLY A 104 10.24 -6.31 6.74
N PHE A 105 9.32 -7.29 6.61
CA PHE A 105 7.89 -7.13 6.93
C PHE A 105 7.53 -7.43 8.40
N GLY A 106 8.48 -7.92 9.19
CA GLY A 106 8.32 -8.34 10.58
C GLY A 106 9.37 -7.78 11.53
N ASP A 107 9.99 -6.64 11.18
CA ASP A 107 11.02 -5.94 11.95
C ASP A 107 10.57 -4.51 12.34
N PRO A 108 9.78 -4.36 13.42
CA PRO A 108 9.40 -3.05 13.94
C PRO A 108 10.58 -2.17 14.33
N ALA A 109 11.70 -2.73 14.78
CA ALA A 109 12.87 -1.94 15.16
C ALA A 109 13.51 -1.30 13.93
N GLY A 110 13.72 -2.09 12.85
CA GLY A 110 14.17 -1.56 11.57
C GLY A 110 13.20 -0.54 10.96
N GLY A 111 11.89 -0.77 11.08
CA GLY A 111 10.87 0.20 10.65
C GLY A 111 10.97 1.54 11.39
N LYS A 112 11.21 1.49 12.70
CA LYS A 112 11.42 2.68 13.54
C LYS A 112 12.68 3.43 13.13
N ASP A 113 13.81 2.72 13.03
CA ASP A 113 15.10 3.32 12.67
C ASP A 113 15.05 3.97 11.27
N ALA A 114 14.42 3.30 10.30
CA ALA A 114 14.22 3.84 8.97
C ALA A 114 13.42 5.15 9.00
N ALA A 115 12.26 5.16 9.66
CA ALA A 115 11.39 6.34 9.73
C ALA A 115 12.01 7.50 10.54
N THR A 116 12.67 7.21 11.66
CA THR A 116 13.42 8.22 12.43
C THR A 116 14.43 8.93 11.54
N ALA A 117 15.19 8.18 10.75
CA ALA A 117 16.16 8.78 9.84
C ALA A 117 15.52 9.64 8.73
N GLU A 118 14.33 9.31 8.24
CA GLU A 118 13.56 10.15 7.31
C GLU A 118 13.13 11.47 7.98
N TYR A 119 12.60 11.39 9.20
CA TYR A 119 12.20 12.57 9.97
C TYR A 119 13.40 13.48 10.31
N ASP A 120 14.54 12.89 10.69
CA ASP A 120 15.79 13.60 10.96
C ASP A 120 16.37 14.26 9.71
N ALA A 121 16.20 13.62 8.54
CA ALA A 121 16.55 14.17 7.24
C ALA A 121 15.54 15.21 6.71
N GLY A 122 14.54 15.59 7.51
CA GLY A 122 13.65 16.73 7.24
C GLY A 122 12.27 16.35 6.71
N ALA A 123 11.95 15.06 6.60
CA ALA A 123 10.58 14.65 6.30
C ALA A 123 9.63 15.08 7.45
N ASP A 124 8.39 15.42 7.11
CA ASP A 124 7.31 15.63 8.08
C ASP A 124 6.09 14.74 7.84
N VAL A 125 6.06 14.01 6.73
CA VAL A 125 5.11 12.94 6.43
C VAL A 125 5.89 11.73 5.92
N VAL A 126 5.72 10.57 6.56
CA VAL A 126 6.35 9.30 6.16
C VAL A 126 5.27 8.26 5.87
N TYR A 127 5.28 7.71 4.66
CA TYR A 127 4.41 6.61 4.27
C TYR A 127 5.12 5.27 4.42
N HIS A 128 4.51 4.29 5.10
CA HIS A 128 5.08 2.95 5.17
C HIS A 128 4.31 1.94 4.31
N ALA A 129 5.05 1.06 3.65
CA ALA A 129 4.56 -0.13 2.97
C ALA A 129 5.37 -1.33 3.48
N SER A 130 5.27 -1.60 4.79
CA SER A 130 6.21 -2.45 5.52
C SER A 130 5.57 -3.52 6.41
N GLY A 131 4.29 -3.82 6.22
CA GLY A 131 3.61 -4.87 6.99
C GLY A 131 3.62 -4.60 8.49
N ALA A 132 4.01 -5.60 9.29
CA ALA A 132 4.06 -5.47 10.74
C ALA A 132 5.16 -4.51 11.21
N SER A 133 6.24 -4.35 10.45
CA SER A 133 7.31 -3.37 10.72
C SER A 133 6.79 -1.93 10.80
N GLY A 134 5.65 -1.65 10.16
CA GLY A 134 4.99 -0.35 10.16
C GLY A 134 4.59 0.16 11.54
N SER A 135 4.47 -0.72 12.55
CA SER A 135 4.27 -0.27 13.93
C SER A 135 5.45 0.58 14.43
N GLY A 136 6.66 0.27 14.00
CA GLY A 136 7.85 1.07 14.30
C GLY A 136 7.82 2.46 13.67
N VAL A 137 7.26 2.59 12.46
CA VAL A 137 7.06 3.88 11.79
C VAL A 137 6.10 4.76 12.59
N PHE A 138 5.03 4.17 13.14
CA PHE A 138 4.10 4.88 14.02
C PHE A 138 4.73 5.33 15.33
N GLU A 139 5.59 4.50 15.93
CA GLU A 139 6.38 4.90 17.08
C GLU A 139 7.32 6.06 16.75
N ALA A 140 8.05 5.99 15.64
CA ALA A 140 8.95 7.06 15.21
C ALA A 140 8.21 8.39 15.00
N ALA A 141 7.01 8.36 14.42
CA ALA A 141 6.18 9.56 14.25
C ALA A 141 5.76 10.18 15.59
N ALA A 142 5.34 9.33 16.55
CA ALA A 142 4.97 9.77 17.89
C ALA A 142 6.18 10.34 18.67
N ASP A 143 7.33 9.68 18.58
CA ASP A 143 8.58 10.12 19.22
C ASP A 143 9.09 11.44 18.63
N ALA A 144 8.95 11.62 17.31
CA ALA A 144 9.34 12.85 16.62
C ALA A 144 8.39 14.04 16.89
N GLY A 145 7.20 13.77 17.42
CA GLY A 145 6.32 14.76 18.03
C GLY A 145 5.41 15.52 17.05
N THR A 146 4.80 16.60 17.55
CA THR A 146 3.74 17.33 16.85
C THR A 146 4.17 17.81 15.45
N GLY A 147 3.31 17.57 14.47
CA GLY A 147 3.57 17.95 13.07
C GLY A 147 4.35 16.91 12.28
N LYS A 148 4.73 15.79 12.91
CA LYS A 148 5.25 14.60 12.24
C LYS A 148 4.13 13.61 12.02
N TRP A 149 3.97 13.18 10.79
CA TRP A 149 2.89 12.31 10.34
C TRP A 149 3.42 11.00 9.80
N ALA A 150 2.70 9.93 10.08
CA ALA A 150 2.79 8.66 9.39
C ALA A 150 1.55 8.46 8.50
N ILE A 151 1.72 7.76 7.40
CA ILE A 151 0.63 7.22 6.57
C ILE A 151 0.68 5.70 6.70
N GLY A 152 -0.46 5.11 7.06
CA GLY A 152 -0.62 3.66 7.18
C GLY A 152 -0.87 2.96 5.84
N VAL A 153 -0.94 1.64 5.87
CA VAL A 153 -1.20 0.79 4.70
C VAL A 153 -2.09 -0.41 5.06
N ASP A 154 -2.68 -1.00 4.02
CA ASP A 154 -3.59 -2.15 4.02
C ASP A 154 -4.94 -1.89 4.66
N SER A 155 -4.94 -1.52 5.94
CA SER A 155 -6.14 -1.24 6.74
C SER A 155 -6.22 0.22 7.14
N ASP A 156 -7.36 0.63 7.70
CA ASP A 156 -7.46 1.90 8.41
C ASP A 156 -6.70 1.81 9.74
N GLN A 157 -5.41 2.11 9.70
CA GLN A 157 -4.51 1.91 10.85
C GLN A 157 -4.71 2.98 11.94
N TYR A 158 -5.47 4.05 11.69
CA TYR A 158 -5.91 4.94 12.75
C TYR A 158 -6.80 4.20 13.77
N LEU A 159 -7.59 3.23 13.31
CA LEU A 159 -8.48 2.46 14.19
C LEU A 159 -7.73 1.50 15.09
N THR A 160 -6.61 0.93 14.61
CA THR A 160 -5.85 -0.12 15.30
C THR A 160 -4.60 0.36 16.03
N ALA A 161 -4.09 1.56 15.70
CA ALA A 161 -2.91 2.11 16.33
C ALA A 161 -3.11 2.45 17.82
N SER A 162 -1.98 2.56 18.53
CA SER A 162 -1.96 2.98 19.93
C SER A 162 -2.50 4.41 20.10
N ALA A 163 -2.99 4.72 21.31
CA ALA A 163 -3.51 6.06 21.60
C ALA A 163 -2.47 7.18 21.37
N SER A 164 -1.17 6.88 21.59
CA SER A 164 -0.08 7.83 21.35
C SER A 164 0.23 8.02 19.87
N ALA A 165 0.04 6.99 19.02
CA ALA A 165 0.28 7.08 17.59
C ALA A 165 -0.88 7.70 16.80
N LYS A 166 -2.13 7.53 17.25
CA LYS A 166 -3.33 8.05 16.55
C LYS A 166 -3.26 9.54 16.15
N PRO A 167 -2.76 10.47 17.00
CA PRO A 167 -2.58 11.87 16.62
C PRO A 167 -1.60 12.12 15.46
N HIS A 168 -0.80 11.11 15.10
CA HIS A 168 0.24 11.18 14.07
C HIS A 168 -0.13 10.38 12.81
N ILE A 169 -1.25 9.68 12.76
CA ILE A 169 -1.68 8.94 11.56
C ILE A 169 -2.51 9.85 10.68
N LEU A 170 -1.91 10.35 9.60
CA LEU A 170 -2.54 11.30 8.69
C LEU A 170 -3.70 10.67 7.92
N THR A 171 -3.46 9.47 7.40
CA THR A 171 -4.41 8.63 6.64
C THR A 171 -3.82 7.22 6.53
N SER A 172 -4.48 6.30 5.84
CA SER A 172 -3.93 5.00 5.45
C SER A 172 -4.30 4.71 4.01
N MET A 173 -3.35 4.17 3.24
CA MET A 173 -3.63 3.61 1.91
C MET A 173 -4.31 2.26 2.12
N LEU A 174 -5.58 2.15 1.72
CA LEU A 174 -6.36 0.94 1.91
C LEU A 174 -6.08 -0.05 0.79
N LYS A 175 -5.90 -1.31 1.15
CA LYS A 175 -5.81 -2.45 0.24
C LYS A 175 -6.82 -3.50 0.68
N ARG A 176 -7.86 -3.72 -0.13
CA ARG A 176 -9.05 -4.50 0.25
C ARG A 176 -8.84 -6.00 0.08
N VAL A 177 -7.83 -6.53 0.78
CA VAL A 177 -7.56 -7.98 0.87
C VAL A 177 -8.75 -8.73 1.45
N ASP A 178 -9.50 -8.10 2.35
CA ASP A 178 -10.76 -8.60 2.90
C ASP A 178 -11.81 -8.86 1.79
N VAL A 179 -11.98 -7.94 0.86
CA VAL A 179 -12.90 -8.08 -0.28
C VAL A 179 -12.41 -9.16 -1.23
N ALA A 180 -11.14 -9.16 -1.61
CA ALA A 180 -10.61 -10.17 -2.52
C ALA A 180 -10.73 -11.60 -1.94
N THR A 181 -10.50 -11.74 -0.64
CA THR A 181 -10.67 -13.01 0.08
C THR A 181 -12.13 -13.44 0.11
N PHE A 182 -13.03 -12.50 0.42
CA PHE A 182 -14.47 -12.76 0.43
C PHE A 182 -14.97 -13.19 -0.95
N ASP A 183 -14.59 -12.48 -2.01
CA ASP A 183 -14.96 -12.78 -3.39
C ASP A 183 -14.48 -14.18 -3.80
N MET A 184 -13.24 -14.54 -3.46
CA MET A 184 -12.71 -15.87 -3.72
C MET A 184 -13.55 -16.96 -3.02
N ILE A 185 -13.79 -16.82 -1.71
CA ILE A 185 -14.61 -17.79 -0.95
C ILE A 185 -16.02 -17.88 -1.51
N LYS A 186 -16.64 -16.73 -1.81
CA LYS A 186 -17.98 -16.65 -2.36
C LYS A 186 -18.08 -17.33 -3.73
N SER A 187 -17.10 -17.13 -4.61
CA SER A 187 -17.09 -17.73 -5.94
C SER A 187 -17.10 -19.26 -5.90
N VAL A 188 -16.36 -19.84 -4.95
CA VAL A 188 -16.35 -21.29 -4.71
C VAL A 188 -17.70 -21.75 -4.16
N ALA A 189 -18.26 -21.03 -3.18
CA ALA A 189 -19.56 -21.34 -2.60
C ALA A 189 -20.71 -21.27 -3.62
N ASP A 190 -20.63 -20.34 -4.57
CA ASP A 190 -21.59 -20.17 -5.67
C ASP A 190 -21.40 -21.20 -6.81
N GLY A 191 -20.39 -22.08 -6.72
CA GLY A 191 -20.09 -23.10 -7.73
C GLY A 191 -19.44 -22.55 -9.01
N SER A 192 -18.93 -21.33 -8.98
CA SER A 192 -18.22 -20.68 -10.09
C SER A 192 -16.92 -20.05 -9.59
N PRO A 193 -15.90 -20.85 -9.22
CA PRO A 193 -14.66 -20.35 -8.64
C PRO A 193 -13.98 -19.30 -9.53
N LEU A 194 -13.43 -18.27 -8.90
CA LEU A 194 -12.51 -17.36 -9.59
C LEU A 194 -11.28 -18.14 -10.06
N THR A 195 -10.76 -17.71 -11.20
CA THR A 195 -9.55 -18.27 -11.82
C THR A 195 -8.78 -17.14 -12.48
N SER A 196 -7.55 -17.42 -12.93
CA SER A 196 -6.68 -16.45 -13.59
C SER A 196 -6.48 -15.18 -12.76
N TYR A 197 -6.07 -14.08 -13.40
CA TYR A 197 -5.84 -12.81 -12.70
C TYR A 197 -7.13 -12.06 -12.38
N GLN A 198 -7.24 -11.67 -11.12
CA GLN A 198 -8.25 -10.76 -10.62
C GLN A 198 -7.54 -9.49 -10.13
N THR A 199 -7.82 -8.36 -10.78
CA THR A 199 -7.25 -7.06 -10.39
C THR A 199 -8.27 -6.26 -9.59
N TYR A 200 -7.85 -5.80 -8.42
CA TYR A 200 -8.57 -4.96 -7.48
C TYR A 200 -7.96 -3.55 -7.48
N ASP A 201 -8.55 -2.65 -8.28
CA ASP A 201 -8.07 -1.29 -8.54
C ASP A 201 -8.99 -0.23 -7.89
N LEU A 202 -8.76 1.06 -8.14
CA LEU A 202 -9.66 2.12 -7.65
C LEU A 202 -11.07 1.99 -8.25
N LYS A 203 -11.23 1.49 -9.48
CA LYS A 203 -12.55 1.36 -10.12
C LYS A 203 -13.42 0.31 -9.43
N LYS A 204 -12.80 -0.73 -8.90
CA LYS A 204 -13.45 -1.81 -8.14
C LYS A 204 -13.41 -1.61 -6.63
N ASP A 205 -13.01 -0.41 -6.19
CA ASP A 205 -12.80 -0.09 -4.77
C ASP A 205 -11.89 -1.09 -4.04
N GLY A 206 -10.95 -1.68 -4.79
CA GLY A 206 -9.95 -2.64 -4.33
C GLY A 206 -8.79 -1.99 -3.58
N VAL A 207 -8.54 -0.72 -3.87
CA VAL A 207 -7.62 0.15 -3.14
C VAL A 207 -8.29 1.50 -2.85
N GLY A 208 -7.71 2.29 -1.96
CA GLY A 208 -8.25 3.61 -1.62
C GLY A 208 -7.46 4.30 -0.51
N TYR A 209 -8.13 5.19 0.22
CA TYR A 209 -7.55 5.87 1.38
C TYR A 209 -8.58 6.00 2.51
N ALA A 210 -8.10 6.06 3.75
CA ALA A 210 -8.92 6.22 4.95
C ALA A 210 -9.08 7.69 5.36
N THR A 211 -10.24 8.06 5.90
CA THR A 211 -10.51 9.43 6.41
C THR A 211 -10.59 9.49 7.93
N SER A 212 -10.42 8.36 8.63
CA SER A 212 -10.43 8.32 10.09
C SER A 212 -9.36 9.24 10.68
N GLY A 213 -9.67 9.85 11.83
CA GLY A 213 -8.87 10.91 12.43
C GLY A 213 -9.19 12.32 11.92
N GLY A 214 -9.82 12.47 10.75
CA GLY A 214 -10.26 13.76 10.20
C GLY A 214 -9.14 14.70 9.74
N PHE A 215 -7.89 14.22 9.72
CA PHE A 215 -6.72 15.06 9.42
C PHE A 215 -6.57 15.43 7.94
N ILE A 216 -7.36 14.80 7.06
CA ILE A 216 -7.37 15.08 5.62
C ILE A 216 -8.71 15.64 5.12
N ASP A 217 -9.67 15.90 6.02
CA ASP A 217 -11.00 16.38 5.64
C ASP A 217 -10.94 17.70 4.85
N ASP A 218 -9.98 18.56 5.19
CA ASP A 218 -9.70 19.83 4.54
C ASP A 218 -9.20 19.69 3.09
N ILE A 219 -8.68 18.54 2.72
CA ILE A 219 -8.10 18.25 1.39
C ILE A 219 -8.80 17.11 0.66
N LYS A 220 -9.83 16.50 1.26
CA LYS A 220 -10.52 15.32 0.73
C LYS A 220 -10.98 15.49 -0.71
N SER A 221 -11.56 16.64 -1.05
CA SER A 221 -12.05 16.92 -2.40
C SER A 221 -10.96 16.84 -3.47
N LYS A 222 -9.72 17.23 -3.15
CA LYS A 222 -8.58 17.15 -4.08
C LYS A 222 -8.11 15.71 -4.27
N ILE A 223 -8.15 14.91 -3.20
CA ILE A 223 -7.82 13.48 -3.28
C ILE A 223 -8.89 12.73 -4.11
N ASP A 224 -10.17 13.05 -3.90
CA ASP A 224 -11.30 12.48 -4.66
C ASP A 224 -11.24 12.87 -6.16
N GLU A 225 -10.81 14.09 -6.47
CA GLU A 225 -10.59 14.52 -7.86
C GLU A 225 -9.50 13.67 -8.53
N ALA A 226 -8.37 13.46 -7.85
CA ALA A 226 -7.31 12.58 -8.34
C ALA A 226 -7.81 11.14 -8.54
N ALA A 227 -8.58 10.61 -7.59
CA ALA A 227 -9.19 9.28 -7.71
C ALA A 227 -10.13 9.21 -8.92
N THR A 228 -10.94 10.23 -9.16
CA THR A 228 -11.84 10.29 -10.33
C THR A 228 -11.07 10.27 -11.64
N LYS A 229 -9.96 11.01 -11.73
CA LYS A 229 -9.09 11.04 -12.92
C LYS A 229 -8.36 9.72 -13.17
N ILE A 230 -7.98 9.00 -12.11
CA ILE A 230 -7.43 7.64 -12.24
C ILE A 230 -8.52 6.67 -12.70
N LYS A 231 -9.71 6.72 -12.06
CA LYS A 231 -10.88 5.91 -12.46
C LYS A 231 -11.34 6.22 -13.89
N SER A 232 -11.16 7.43 -14.43
CA SER A 232 -11.48 7.73 -15.83
C SER A 232 -10.37 7.28 -16.81
N GLY A 233 -9.17 7.04 -16.31
CA GLY A 233 -7.97 6.76 -17.12
C GLY A 233 -7.26 8.01 -17.65
N GLU A 234 -7.68 9.20 -17.25
CA GLU A 234 -6.98 10.47 -17.52
C GLU A 234 -5.59 10.48 -16.89
N ILE A 235 -5.48 9.96 -15.66
CA ILE A 235 -4.20 9.71 -14.99
C ILE A 235 -3.89 8.22 -15.09
N LYS A 236 -2.75 7.90 -15.71
CA LYS A 236 -2.16 6.56 -15.66
C LYS A 236 -1.02 6.58 -14.65
N VAL A 237 -1.20 5.84 -13.55
CA VAL A 237 -0.22 5.82 -12.47
C VAL A 237 0.90 4.83 -12.80
N PRO A 238 2.18 5.20 -12.69
CA PRO A 238 3.29 4.28 -12.93
C PRO A 238 3.31 3.14 -11.91
N THR A 239 3.88 2.00 -12.30
CA THR A 239 4.05 0.82 -11.44
C THR A 239 5.50 0.61 -11.00
N THR A 240 6.42 1.45 -11.48
CA THR A 240 7.85 1.43 -11.17
C THR A 240 8.32 2.86 -10.88
N PRO A 241 9.16 3.08 -9.85
CA PRO A 241 9.73 4.39 -9.53
C PRO A 241 10.55 5.03 -10.67
#